data_AF-A0A318CQJ4-F1
#
_entry.id   AF-A0A318CQJ4-F1
#
_cell.length_a   1.000
_cell.length_b   1.000
_cell.length_c   1.000
_cell.angle_alpha   90.00
_cell.angle_beta   90.00
_cell.angle_gamma   90.00
#
_symmetry.space_group_name_H-M   'P 1'
#
loop_
_entity.id
_entity.type
_entity.pdbx_description
1 polymer ?
#
loop_
_entity_poly.entity_id
_entity_poly.type
_entity_poly.pdbx_seq_one_letter_code
_entity_poly.pdbx_strand_id
1 'polypeptide(L)' 'MAKMSPEERDIAAVKDPATPENKVMEIYSRIDNFPDDMKKELAQAFKELWEPNPKKWQKKKCSQKQWKKVQRVKAILGEG' A
#
# COMPACT_ATOMS: atom_id res chain seq x y z
N MET A 1 25.44 -0.89 -9.05
CA MET A 1 24.80 -0.92 -7.72
C MET A 1 23.66 0.08 -7.76
N ALA A 2 22.41 -0.39 -7.83
CA ALA A 2 21.26 0.50 -7.90
C ALA A 2 21.12 1.25 -6.56
N LYS A 3 21.35 2.56 -6.57
CA LYS A 3 20.86 3.46 -5.52
C LYS A 3 19.34 3.46 -5.66
N MET A 4 18.65 2.48 -5.09
CA MET A 4 17.20 2.59 -4.94
C MET A 4 16.93 3.88 -4.17
N SER A 5 16.10 4.73 -4.77
CA SER A 5 15.59 5.91 -4.07
C SER A 5 14.86 5.45 -2.81
N PRO A 6 14.83 6.28 -1.74
CA PRO A 6 14.12 5.91 -0.52
C PRO A 6 12.68 5.50 -0.82
N GLU A 7 12.02 6.12 -1.80
CA GLU A 7 10.69 5.73 -2.26
C GLU A 7 10.59 4.31 -2.84
N GLU A 8 11.53 3.90 -3.68
CA GLU A 8 11.56 2.55 -4.28
C GLU A 8 11.78 1.48 -3.21
N ARG A 9 12.59 1.79 -2.19
CA ARG A 9 12.77 0.90 -1.03
C ARG A 9 11.48 0.72 -0.25
N ASP A 10 10.68 1.77 -0.13
CA ASP A 10 9.40 1.70 0.55
C ASP A 10 8.36 0.92 -0.26
N ILE A 11 8.32 1.08 -1.58
CA ILE A 11 7.50 0.23 -2.48
C ILE A 11 7.90 -1.25 -2.31
N ALA A 12 9.20 -1.55 -2.38
CA ALA A 12 9.71 -2.91 -2.21
C ALA A 12 9.39 -3.48 -0.82
N ALA A 13 9.47 -2.67 0.24
CA ALA A 13 9.06 -3.08 1.57
C ALA A 13 7.55 -3.39 1.64
N VAL A 14 6.68 -2.59 1.01
CA VAL A 14 5.24 -2.89 0.98
C VAL A 14 4.94 -4.16 0.17
N LYS A 15 5.71 -4.45 -0.88
CA LYS A 15 5.58 -5.71 -1.63
C LYS A 15 6.05 -6.93 -0.84
N ASP A 16 6.95 -6.73 0.12
CA ASP A 16 7.49 -7.80 0.93
C ASP A 16 6.52 -8.18 2.07
N PRO A 17 6.04 -9.44 2.10
CA PRO A 17 5.10 -9.90 3.13
C PRO A 17 5.74 -10.07 4.51
N ALA A 18 7.07 -10.07 4.62
CA ALA A 18 7.77 -10.06 5.90
C ALA A 18 7.89 -8.63 6.49
N THR A 19 7.55 -7.59 5.73
CA THR A 19 7.53 -6.23 6.25
C THR A 19 6.45 -6.08 7.32
N PRO A 20 6.80 -5.57 8.51
CA PRO A 20 5.85 -5.41 9.60
C PRO A 20 4.77 -4.39 9.24
N GLU A 21 3.54 -4.65 9.68
CA GLU A 21 2.40 -3.76 9.40
C GLU A 21 2.67 -2.31 9.83
N ASN A 22 3.39 -2.08 10.94
CA ASN A 22 3.76 -0.74 11.36
C ASN A 22 4.50 0.03 10.26
N LYS A 23 5.47 -0.61 9.60
CA LYS A 23 6.25 0.02 8.54
C LYS A 23 5.41 0.25 7.28
N VAL A 24 4.57 -0.73 6.91
CA VAL A 24 3.57 -0.60 5.84
C VAL A 24 2.62 0.58 6.11
N MET A 25 2.22 0.80 7.36
CA MET A 25 1.35 1.89 7.78
C MET A 25 2.06 3.25 7.77
N GLU A 26 3.32 3.31 8.18
CA GLU A 26 4.14 4.51 8.09
C GLU A 26 4.28 4.94 6.63
N ILE A 27 4.65 4.01 5.75
CA ILE A 27 4.76 4.24 4.30
C ILE A 27 3.41 4.71 3.72
N TYR A 28 2.32 4.06 4.12
CA TYR A 28 0.98 4.49 3.74
C TYR A 28 0.65 5.91 4.23
N SER A 29 1.07 6.29 5.44
CA SER A 29 0.82 7.63 5.99
C SER A 29 1.49 8.73 5.18
N ARG A 30 2.63 8.44 4.56
CA ARG A 30 3.32 9.38 3.66
C ARG A 30 2.90 9.22 2.21
N ILE A 31 1.99 8.30 1.84
CA ILE A 31 1.58 8.07 0.44
C ILE A 31 1.13 9.36 -0.25
N ASP A 32 0.48 10.28 0.47
CA ASP A 32 0.03 11.56 -0.08
C ASP A 32 1.19 12.52 -0.42
N ASN A 33 2.37 12.32 0.18
CA ASN A 33 3.58 13.08 -0.09
C ASN A 33 4.43 12.53 -1.25
N PHE A 34 4.14 11.32 -1.75
CA PHE A 34 4.86 10.77 -2.90
C PHE A 34 4.42 11.48 -4.19
N PRO A 35 5.27 11.51 -5.23
CA PRO A 35 4.83 11.94 -6.56
C PRO A 35 3.75 10.99 -7.12
N ASP A 36 2.83 11.50 -7.93
CA ASP A 36 1.68 10.74 -8.46
C ASP A 36 2.05 9.41 -9.13
N ASP A 37 3.22 9.36 -9.79
CA ASP A 37 3.75 8.15 -10.41
C ASP A 37 4.02 7.06 -9.36
N MET A 38 4.72 7.41 -8.28
CA MET A 38 5.03 6.50 -7.17
C MET A 38 3.82 6.24 -6.27
N LYS A 39 2.87 7.17 -6.14
CA LYS A 39 1.60 6.93 -5.43
C LYS A 39 0.87 5.74 -6.02
N LYS A 40 0.79 5.67 -7.36
CA LYS A 40 0.15 4.57 -8.07
C LYS A 40 0.91 3.26 -7.86
N GLU A 41 2.23 3.26 -7.97
CA GLU A 41 3.04 2.06 -7.68
C GLU A 41 2.87 1.57 -6.24
N LEU A 42 2.91 2.47 -5.26
CA LEU A 42 2.65 2.14 -3.85
C LEU A 42 1.26 1.53 -3.66
N ALA A 43 0.24 2.18 -4.21
CA ALA A 43 -1.13 1.71 -4.14
C ALA A 43 -1.27 0.30 -4.76
N GLN A 44 -0.60 0.05 -5.87
CA GLN A 44 -0.55 -1.27 -6.49
C GLN A 44 0.15 -2.30 -5.59
N ALA A 45 1.28 -1.94 -4.96
CA ALA A 45 1.96 -2.79 -4.00
C ALA A 45 1.07 -3.14 -2.78
N PHE A 46 0.33 -2.17 -2.24
CA PHE A 46 -0.63 -2.42 -1.15
C PHE A 46 -1.75 -3.36 -1.60
N LYS A 47 -2.23 -3.22 -2.84
CA LYS A 47 -3.20 -4.15 -3.42
C LYS A 47 -2.61 -5.55 -3.48
N GLU A 48 -1.44 -5.74 -4.06
CA GLU A 48 -0.79 -7.06 -4.15
C GLU A 48 -0.51 -7.69 -2.76
N LEU A 49 -0.17 -6.89 -1.75
CA LEU A 49 0.05 -7.37 -0.37
C LEU A 49 -1.25 -7.77 0.34
N TRP A 50 -2.31 -6.97 0.18
CA TRP A 50 -3.56 -7.15 0.92
C TRP A 50 -4.56 -8.05 0.19
N GLU A 51 -4.58 -8.04 -1.14
CA GLU A 51 -5.47 -8.86 -1.99
C GLU A 51 -5.44 -10.36 -1.65
N PRO A 52 -4.28 -11.03 -1.47
CA PRO A 52 -4.24 -12.42 -1.06
C PRO A 52 -4.75 -12.64 0.38
N ASN A 53 -4.82 -11.58 1.19
CA ASN A 53 -5.27 -11.62 2.57
C ASN A 53 -6.74 -11.16 2.68
N PRO A 54 -7.73 -12.07 2.75
CA PRO A 54 -9.14 -11.69 2.83
C PRO A 54 -9.46 -10.84 4.07
N LYS A 55 -8.74 -11.03 5.18
CA LYS A 55 -8.87 -10.20 6.40
C LYS A 55 -8.38 -8.75 6.23
N LYS A 56 -7.65 -8.44 5.16
CA LYS A 56 -7.07 -7.10 4.90
C LYS A 56 -7.72 -6.40 3.71
N TRP A 57 -8.07 -7.11 2.64
CA TRP A 57 -8.66 -6.51 1.43
C TRP A 57 -10.18 -6.67 1.30
N GLN A 58 -10.77 -7.74 1.83
CA GLN A 58 -12.18 -8.04 1.55
C GLN A 58 -13.11 -7.24 2.50
N LYS A 59 -13.96 -6.36 1.96
CA LYS A 59 -14.87 -5.45 2.72
C LYS A 59 -15.62 -6.10 3.88
N LYS A 60 -16.12 -7.32 3.70
CA LYS A 60 -16.91 -8.05 4.71
C LYS A 60 -16.06 -8.79 5.76
N LYS A 61 -14.76 -8.93 5.53
CA LYS A 61 -13.82 -9.68 6.40
C LYS A 61 -12.78 -8.77 7.06
N CYS A 62 -12.52 -7.59 6.50
CA CYS A 62 -11.58 -6.62 7.05
C CYS A 62 -12.30 -5.63 7.98
N SER A 63 -11.55 -5.08 8.95
CA SER A 63 -12.08 -4.03 9.84
C SER A 63 -12.39 -2.76 9.05
N GLN A 64 -13.39 -1.97 9.46
CA GLN A 64 -13.73 -0.68 8.84
C GLN A 64 -12.50 0.24 8.66
N LYS A 65 -11.60 0.27 9.64
CA LYS A 65 -10.35 1.04 9.58
C LYS A 65 -9.46 0.61 8.41
N GLN A 66 -9.38 -0.70 8.16
CA GLN A 66 -8.60 -1.26 7.06
C GLN A 66 -9.31 -1.05 5.73
N TRP A 67 -10.64 -1.23 5.69
CA TRP A 67 -11.42 -0.96 4.49
C TRP A 67 -11.27 0.47 3.98
N LYS A 68 -11.24 1.47 4.88
CA LYS A 68 -10.96 2.87 4.50
C LYS A 68 -9.61 3.02 3.79
N LYS A 69 -8.60 2.24 4.19
CA LYS A 69 -7.27 2.26 3.55
C LYS A 69 -7.31 1.63 2.18
N VAL A 70 -7.97 0.48 2.06
CA VAL A 70 -8.24 -0.19 0.77
C VAL A 70 -8.98 0.75 -0.18
N GLN A 71 -9.99 1.48 0.30
CA GLN A 71 -10.70 2.47 -0.53
C GLN A 71 -9.79 3.60 -1.01
N ARG A 72 -8.90 4.11 -0.16
CA ARG A 72 -7.92 5.12 -0.58
C ARG A 72 -6.96 4.56 -1.64
N VAL A 73 -6.46 3.34 -1.44
CA VAL A 73 -5.60 2.65 -2.42
C VAL A 73 -6.32 2.53 -3.76
N LYS A 74 -7.58 2.09 -3.76
CA LYS A 74 -8.41 2.03 -4.96
C LYS A 74 -8.63 3.40 -5.61
N ALA A 75 -8.87 4.44 -4.81
CA ALA A 75 -9.02 5.81 -5.31
C ALA A 75 -7.74 6.32 -5.98
N ILE A 76 -6.56 6.01 -5.42
CA ILE A 76 -5.26 6.36 -6.02
C ILE A 76 -5.04 5.61 -7.34
N LEU A 77 -5.44 4.33 -7.41
CA LEU A 77 -5.39 3.54 -8.63
C LEU A 77 -6.44 3.96 -9.67
N GLY A 78 -7.39 4.83 -9.31
CA GLY A 78 -8.50 5.18 -10.19
C GLY A 78 -9.54 4.08 -10.36
N GLU A 79 -9.55 3.05 -9.51
CA GLU A 79 -10.58 1.99 -9.48
C GLU A 79 -11.86 2.43 -8.72
N GLY A 80 -12.15 3.74 -8.74
CA GLY A 80 -13.24 4.39 -8.00
C GLY A 80 -14.55 4.45 -8.79
#